data_AF-A0A0K9H133-F1
#
_entry.id   AF-A0A0K9H133-F1
#
_cell.length_a   1.000
_cell.length_b   1.000
_cell.length_c   1.000
_cell.angle_alpha   90.00
_cell.angle_beta   90.00
_cell.angle_gamma   90.00
#
_symmetry.space_group_name_H-M   'P 1'
#
loop_
_entity.id
_entity.type
_entity.pdbx_description
1 polymer ?
#
loop_
_entity_poly.entity_id
_entity_poly.type
_entity_poly.pdbx_seq_one_letter_code
_entity_poly.pdbx_strand_id
1 'polypeptide(L)'
;MLELFPYVLGAADGMSGLISTGESILKWAQRLALIGAAISFCIGGYYLMFGGERGRHKSITWFVGGAVGLVVVMGAYGLAQGVDSNVKFGG
;
A
#
# COMPACT_ATOMS: atom_id res chain seq x y z
N MET A 1 -27.93 -29.78 -12.38
CA MET A 1 -28.22 -28.38 -11.99
C MET A 1 -28.19 -28.15 -10.47
N LEU A 2 -28.30 -29.18 -9.63
CA LEU A 2 -28.22 -29.08 -8.15
C LEU A 2 -26.80 -29.17 -7.56
N GLU A 3 -25.79 -29.63 -8.31
CA GLU A 3 -24.40 -29.78 -7.81
C GLU A 3 -23.52 -28.54 -8.00
N LEU A 4 -24.02 -27.49 -8.69
CA LEU A 4 -23.26 -26.26 -8.95
C LEU A 4 -23.33 -25.26 -7.78
N PHE A 5 -24.39 -25.31 -6.98
CA PHE A 5 -24.62 -24.43 -5.83
C PHE A 5 -23.53 -24.50 -4.74
N PRO A 6 -23.07 -25.69 -4.28
CA PRO A 6 -22.02 -25.75 -3.27
C PRO A 6 -20.65 -25.30 -3.79
N TYR A 7 -20.37 -25.51 -5.09
CA TYR A 7 -19.13 -25.04 -5.72
C TYR A 7 -19.10 -23.51 -5.88
N VAL A 8 -20.22 -22.90 -6.27
CA VAL A 8 -20.35 -21.44 -6.35
C VAL A 8 -20.28 -20.80 -4.96
N LEU A 9 -20.89 -21.41 -3.95
CA LEU A 9 -20.87 -20.92 -2.57
C LEU A 9 -19.47 -21.02 -1.94
N GLY A 10 -18.79 -22.16 -2.10
CA GLY A 10 -17.42 -22.34 -1.60
C GLY A 10 -16.38 -21.49 -2.34
N ALA A 11 -16.57 -21.24 -3.64
CA ALA A 11 -15.73 -20.31 -4.39
C ALA A 11 -15.97 -18.85 -3.98
N ALA A 12 -17.21 -18.46 -3.68
CA ALA A 12 -17.56 -17.13 -3.20
C ALA A 12 -17.01 -16.86 -1.78
N ASP A 13 -17.09 -17.83 -0.87
CA ASP A 13 -16.51 -17.72 0.48
C ASP A 13 -14.97 -17.70 0.42
N GLY A 14 -14.37 -18.51 -0.45
CA GLY A 14 -12.91 -18.50 -0.67
C GLY A 14 -12.40 -17.18 -1.23
N MET A 15 -13.13 -16.57 -2.17
CA MET A 15 -12.79 -15.25 -2.73
C MET A 15 -12.94 -14.14 -1.69
N SER A 16 -14.02 -14.17 -0.90
CA SER A 16 -14.28 -13.19 0.17
C SER A 16 -13.22 -13.26 1.27
N GLY A 17 -12.79 -14.47 1.64
CA GLY A 17 -11.70 -14.68 2.61
C GLY A 17 -10.35 -14.18 2.11
N LEU A 18 -10.04 -14.35 0.83
CA LEU A 18 -8.81 -13.86 0.19
C LEU A 18 -8.77 -12.33 0.10
N ILE A 19 -9.90 -11.71 -0.26
CA ILE A 19 -10.03 -10.25 -0.35
C ILE A 19 -9.91 -9.61 1.04
N SER A 20 -10.62 -10.15 2.04
CA SER A 20 -10.55 -9.69 3.44
C SER A 20 -9.14 -9.82 4.04
N THR A 21 -8.46 -10.92 3.73
CA THR A 21 -7.06 -11.13 4.16
C THR A 21 -6.12 -10.16 3.42
N GLY A 22 -6.35 -9.94 2.12
CA GLY A 22 -5.59 -9.00 1.30
C GLY A 22 -5.73 -7.55 1.80
N GLU A 23 -6.94 -7.11 2.12
CA GLU A 23 -7.21 -5.77 2.67
C GLU A 23 -6.49 -5.55 4.02
N SER A 24 -6.48 -6.58 4.87
CA SER A 24 -5.80 -6.55 6.17
C SER A 24 -4.28 -6.44 6.03
N ILE A 25 -3.69 -7.20 5.09
CA ILE A 25 -2.24 -7.12 4.79
C ILE A 25 -1.87 -5.75 4.23
N LEU A 26 -2.70 -5.19 3.35
CA LEU A 26 -2.53 -3.86 2.77
C LEU A 26 -2.58 -2.74 3.83
N LYS A 27 -3.51 -2.81 4.78
CA LYS A 27 -3.57 -1.85 5.92
C LYS A 27 -2.29 -1.89 6.77
N TRP A 28 -1.73 -3.08 6.99
CA TRP A 28 -0.45 -3.23 7.69
C TRP A 28 0.72 -2.67 6.90
N ALA A 29 0.78 -2.93 5.60
CA ALA A 29 1.80 -2.37 4.70
C ALA A 29 1.76 -0.84 4.66
N GLN A 30 0.57 -0.24 4.64
CA GLN A 30 0.38 1.21 4.67
C GLN A 30 0.93 1.86 5.94
N ARG A 31 0.71 1.23 7.11
CA ARG A 31 1.25 1.71 8.39
C ARG A 31 2.79 1.70 8.40
N LEU A 32 3.40 0.63 7.89
CA LEU A 32 4.86 0.55 7.78
C LEU A 32 5.42 1.55 6.76
N ALA A 33 4.72 1.77 5.65
CA ALA A 33 5.13 2.74 4.64
C ALA A 33 5.09 4.18 5.16
N LEU A 34 4.09 4.55 5.97
CA LEU A 34 4.01 5.86 6.62
C LEU A 34 5.20 6.11 7.55
N ILE A 35 5.54 5.11 8.36
CA ILE A 35 6.69 5.17 9.27
C ILE A 35 8.00 5.24 8.48
N GLY A 36 8.16 4.41 7.44
CA GLY A 36 9.32 4.42 6.55
C GLY A 36 9.51 5.75 5.83
N ALA A 37 8.41 6.36 5.36
CA ALA A 37 8.44 7.68 4.76
C ALA A 37 8.86 8.74 5.79
N ALA A 38 8.30 8.74 7.00
CA ALA A 38 8.70 9.67 8.05
C ALA A 38 10.21 9.58 8.36
N ILE A 39 10.77 8.37 8.43
CA ILE A 39 12.21 8.16 8.64
C ILE A 39 13.02 8.69 7.46
N SER A 40 12.58 8.45 6.22
CA SER A 40 13.27 8.94 5.03
C SER A 40 13.29 10.47 4.93
N PHE A 41 12.20 11.14 5.33
CA PHE A 41 12.12 12.60 5.42
C PHE A 41 13.05 13.14 6.52
N CYS A 42 13.11 12.49 7.69
CA CYS A 42 14.03 12.87 8.76
C CYS A 42 15.50 12.74 8.33
N ILE A 43 15.90 11.62 7.71
CA ILE A 43 17.28 11.40 7.24
C ILE A 43 17.64 12.41 6.14
N GLY A 44 16.74 12.65 5.18
CA GLY A 44 16.91 13.70 4.17
C GLY A 44 17.09 15.09 4.78
N GLY A 45 16.33 15.42 5.82
CA GLY A 45 16.44 16.66 6.59
C GLY A 45 17.78 16.80 7.31
N TYR A 46 18.28 15.74 7.95
CA TYR A 46 19.60 15.75 8.58
C TYR A 46 20.74 15.95 7.58
N TYR A 47 20.66 15.33 6.40
CA TYR A 47 21.63 15.58 5.33
C TYR A 47 21.57 17.00 4.78
N LEU A 48 20.40 17.66 4.84
CA LEU A 48 20.26 19.06 4.47
C LEU A 48 20.84 20.00 5.55
N MET A 49 20.64 19.68 6.83
CA MET A 49 21.13 20.47 7.97
C MET A 49 22.65 20.38 8.16
N PHE A 50 23.26 19.20 8.01
CA PHE A 50 24.67 18.96 8.33
C PHE A 50 25.57 18.68 7.12
N GLY A 51 25.02 18.57 5.91
CA GLY A 51 25.77 18.02 4.76
C GLY A 51 26.56 19.03 3.89
N GLY A 52 26.51 20.34 4.16
CA GLY A 52 27.19 21.35 3.34
C GLY A 52 26.79 21.29 1.85
N GLU A 53 27.63 21.74 0.92
CA GLU A 53 27.31 21.77 -0.53
C GLU A 53 27.00 20.39 -1.13
N ARG A 54 27.60 19.31 -0.60
CA ARG A 54 27.34 17.92 -1.04
C ARG A 54 26.10 17.30 -0.39
N GLY A 55 25.61 17.85 0.72
CA GLY A 55 24.41 17.40 1.42
C GLY A 55 23.14 17.56 0.61
N ARG A 56 23.06 18.61 -0.20
CA ARG A 56 21.88 18.94 -1.03
C ARG A 56 21.58 17.87 -2.08
N HIS A 57 22.59 17.26 -2.65
CA HIS A 57 22.39 16.26 -3.71
C HIS A 57 21.95 14.90 -3.13
N LYS A 58 22.38 14.57 -1.91
CA LYS A 58 21.98 13.37 -1.18
C LYS A 58 20.64 13.52 -0.47
N SER A 59 20.26 14.72 -0.03
CA SER A 59 18.97 14.93 0.61
C SER A 59 17.81 14.78 -0.37
N ILE A 60 17.98 15.25 -1.62
CA ILE A 60 16.95 15.16 -2.67
C ILE A 60 16.57 13.70 -2.93
N THR A 61 17.52 12.78 -3.02
CA THR A 61 17.19 11.37 -3.27
C THR A 61 16.43 10.73 -2.11
N TRP A 62 16.71 11.12 -0.86
CA TRP A 62 15.95 10.67 0.31
C TRP A 62 14.54 11.26 0.36
N PHE A 63 14.37 12.55 0.03
CA PHE A 63 13.07 13.19 -0.05
C PHE A 63 12.21 12.64 -1.20
N VAL A 64 12.80 12.45 -2.37
CA VAL A 64 12.11 11.88 -3.54
C VAL A 64 11.79 10.41 -3.30
N GLY A 65 12.72 9.62 -2.75
CA GLY A 65 12.45 8.23 -2.39
C GLY A 65 11.34 8.08 -1.36
N GLY A 66 11.32 8.94 -0.34
CA GLY A 66 10.26 8.99 0.67
C GLY A 66 8.90 9.38 0.10
N ALA A 67 8.84 10.45 -0.69
CA ALA A 67 7.61 10.95 -1.29
C ALA A 67 7.04 9.96 -2.33
N VAL A 68 7.87 9.47 -3.25
CA VAL A 68 7.46 8.52 -4.30
C VAL A 68 7.03 7.20 -3.67
N GLY A 69 7.74 6.69 -2.66
CA GLY A 69 7.35 5.48 -1.93
C GLY A 69 5.99 5.61 -1.26
N LEU A 70 5.70 6.76 -0.63
CA LEU A 70 4.39 7.01 -0.01
C LEU A 70 3.25 7.04 -1.04
N VAL A 71 3.47 7.70 -2.18
CA VAL A 71 2.48 7.77 -3.28
C VAL A 71 2.18 6.39 -3.85
N VAL A 72 3.20 5.56 -4.07
CA VAL A 72 3.02 4.21 -4.62
C VAL A 72 2.23 3.32 -3.68
N VAL A 73 2.52 3.34 -2.38
CA VAL A 73 1.81 2.50 -1.40
C VAL A 73 0.35 2.97 -1.21
N MET A 74 0.12 4.29 -1.14
CA MET A 74 -1.23 4.84 -1.08
C MET A 74 -2.03 4.57 -2.36
N GLY A 75 -1.39 4.62 -3.53
CA GLY A 75 -2.01 4.27 -4.81
C GLY A 75 -2.38 2.80 -4.91
N ALA A 76 -1.52 1.89 -4.44
CA ALA A 76 -1.81 0.45 -4.39
C ALA A 76 -3.00 0.15 -3.46
N TYR A 77 -3.10 0.84 -2.34
CA TYR A 77 -4.26 0.74 -1.44
C TYR A 77 -5.56 1.23 -2.10
N GLY A 78 -5.51 2.35 -2.80
CA GLY A 78 -6.67 2.87 -3.55
C GLY A 78 -7.14 1.91 -4.65
N LEU A 79 -6.21 1.23 -5.34
CA LEU A 79 -6.55 0.19 -6.31
C LEU A 79 -7.14 -1.05 -5.66
N ALA A 80 -6.58 -1.51 -4.54
CA ALA A 80 -7.12 -2.66 -3.83
C ALA A 80 -8.54 -2.41 -3.29
N GLN A 81 -8.80 -1.24 -2.70
CA GLN A 81 -10.15 -0.83 -2.30
C GLN A 81 -11.09 -0.61 -3.49
N GLY A 82 -10.57 -0.11 -4.60
CA GLY A 82 -11.34 0.09 -5.84
C GLY A 82 -11.79 -1.24 -6.46
N VAL A 83 -10.94 -2.26 -6.43
CA VAL A 83 -11.30 -3.64 -6.84
C VAL A 83 -12.32 -4.22 -5.85
N ASP A 84 -12.11 -4.08 -4.55
CA ASP A 84 -13.03 -4.58 -3.52
C ASP A 84 -14.44 -3.92 -3.62
N SER A 85 -14.48 -2.62 -3.96
CA SER A 85 -15.72 -1.87 -4.14
C SER A 85 -16.47 -2.22 -5.43
N ASN A 86 -15.77 -2.65 -6.48
CA ASN A 86 -16.37 -3.06 -7.76
C ASN A 86 -16.66 -4.57 -7.84
N VAL A 87 -16.01 -5.40 -7.02
CA VAL A 87 -16.30 -6.84 -6.85
C VAL A 87 -17.30 -7.06 -5.70
N LYS A 88 -18.19 -6.10 -5.47
CA LYS A 88 -19.53 -6.47 -4.98
C LYS A 88 -20.19 -7.24 -6.11
N PHE A 89 -20.20 -8.57 -5.98
CA PHE A 89 -21.15 -9.43 -6.69
C PHE A 89 -22.56 -8.92 -6.34
N GLY A 90 -23.05 -7.96 -7.12
CA GLY A 90 -24.45 -7.62 -7.20
C GLY A 90 -25.11 -8.68 -8.07
N GLY A 91 -25.89 -9.55 -7.43
CA GLY A 91 -26.65 -10.62 -8.06
C GLY A 91 -26.67 -11.88 -7.23
#